data_AF-A0A9X3JR11-F1
#
_entry.id   AF-A0A9X3JR11-F1
#
_cell.length_a   1.000
_cell.length_b   1.000
_cell.length_c   1.000
_cell.angle_alpha   90.00
_cell.angle_beta   90.00
_cell.angle_gamma   90.00
#
_symmetry.space_group_name_H-M   'P 1'
#
loop_
_entity.id
_entity.type
_entity.pdbx_description
1 polymer ?
#
loop_
_entity_poly.entity_id
_entity_poly.type
_entity_poly.pdbx_seq_one_letter_code
_entity_poly.pdbx_strand_id
1 'polypeptide(L)'
;MVAFFLPRASDDEQAERLYDALAEFAGCEPAPPGQRVRWIAFTQDGTEWVAAVGEELRGRRTTQQLRRGELIERTEELSSPTRVLAVYPGTPFIVVTDAQPITGTPSEWANPFTAVPEQVAWFDAPGAQRP
;
A
#
# COMPACT_ATOMS: atom_id res chain seq x y z
N MET A 1 3.78 -13.06 11.73
CA MET A 1 4.70 -12.03 12.19
C MET A 1 5.67 -11.73 11.05
N VAL A 2 5.73 -10.47 10.62
CA VAL A 2 6.62 -9.97 9.56
C VAL A 2 7.35 -8.75 10.06
N ALA A 3 8.68 -8.85 10.07
CA ALA A 3 9.57 -7.76 10.42
C ALA A 3 9.46 -6.61 9.42
N PHE A 4 9.75 -5.40 9.90
CA PHE A 4 9.80 -4.22 9.06
C PHE A 4 10.86 -4.37 7.97
N PHE A 5 10.51 -3.98 6.74
CA PHE A 5 11.43 -3.86 5.63
C PHE A 5 10.95 -2.74 4.70
N LEU A 6 11.86 -2.18 3.91
CA LEU A 6 11.49 -1.35 2.75
C LEU A 6 12.02 -1.96 1.46
N PRO A 7 11.24 -1.91 0.36
CA PRO A 7 11.74 -2.26 -0.95
C PRO A 7 12.94 -1.38 -1.31
N ARG A 8 13.93 -1.96 -2.01
CA ARG A 8 15.22 -1.33 -2.37
C ARG A 8 16.21 -1.15 -1.21
N ALA A 9 15.80 -1.37 0.04
CA ALA A 9 16.75 -1.46 1.15
C ALA A 9 17.51 -2.78 1.10
N SER A 10 18.82 -2.73 1.36
CA SER A 10 19.73 -3.88 1.41
C SER A 10 19.95 -4.38 2.84
N ASP A 11 19.67 -3.53 3.83
CA ASP A 11 19.79 -3.78 5.26
C ASP A 11 18.79 -2.92 6.04
N ASP A 12 18.64 -3.21 7.33
CA ASP A 12 17.66 -2.53 8.21
C ASP A 12 17.99 -1.04 8.38
N GLU A 13 19.26 -0.65 8.45
CA GLU A 13 19.68 0.75 8.60
C GLU A 13 19.31 1.57 7.35
N GLN A 14 19.49 0.99 6.17
CA GLN A 14 19.04 1.59 4.91
C GLN A 14 17.52 1.66 4.84
N ALA A 15 16.80 0.66 5.36
CA ALA A 15 15.34 0.69 5.39
C ALA A 15 14.82 1.85 6.24
N GLU A 16 15.39 2.07 7.43
CA GLU A 16 15.04 3.22 8.29
C GLU A 16 15.27 4.55 7.57
N ARG A 17 16.46 4.76 7.01
CA ARG A 17 16.79 6.00 6.29
C ARG A 17 15.89 6.25 5.07
N LEU A 18 15.57 5.18 4.33
CA LEU A 18 14.67 5.28 3.18
C LEU A 18 13.24 5.59 3.62
N TYR A 19 12.77 5.02 4.73
CA TYR A 19 11.45 5.32 5.26
C TYR A 19 11.31 6.79 5.63
N ASP A 20 12.29 7.35 6.34
CA ASP A 20 12.27 8.76 6.70
C ASP A 20 12.30 9.68 5.46
N ALA A 21 13.13 9.35 4.46
CA ALA A 21 13.19 10.10 3.21
C ALA A 21 11.88 10.04 2.41
N LEU A 22 11.19 8.89 2.41
CA LEU A 22 9.90 8.75 1.77
C LEU A 22 8.79 9.49 2.53
N ALA A 23 8.89 9.59 3.86
CA ALA A 23 7.96 10.39 4.67
C ALA A 23 8.12 11.89 4.37
N GLU A 24 9.36 12.37 4.29
CA GLU A 24 9.67 13.75 3.88
C GLU A 24 9.13 14.04 2.47
N PHE A 25 9.37 13.13 1.51
CA PHE A 25 8.83 13.23 0.16
C PHE A 25 7.29 13.29 0.16
N ALA A 26 6.64 12.50 1.02
CA ALA A 26 5.20 12.46 1.17
C ALA A 26 4.63 13.65 1.97
N GLY A 27 5.48 14.49 2.57
CA GLY A 27 5.06 15.60 3.41
C GLY A 27 4.42 15.16 4.73
N CYS A 28 4.79 14.00 5.27
CA CYS A 28 4.27 13.46 6.52
C CYS A 28 5.37 13.05 7.50
N GLU A 29 4.98 12.78 8.75
CA GLU A 29 5.89 12.27 9.76
C GLU A 29 5.99 10.72 9.66
N PRO A 30 7.20 10.14 9.73
CA PRO A 30 7.36 8.69 9.71
C PRO A 30 6.71 8.05 10.94
N ALA A 31 6.04 6.92 10.74
CA ALA A 31 5.44 6.20 11.86
C ALA A 31 6.50 5.51 12.73
N PRO A 32 6.35 5.54 14.07
CA PRO A 32 7.27 4.85 14.96
C PRO A 32 7.21 3.32 14.73
N PRO A 33 8.29 2.58 15.09
CA PRO A 33 8.27 1.12 15.00
C PRO A 33 7.06 0.50 15.71
N GLY A 34 6.47 -0.54 15.11
CA GLY A 34 5.22 -1.15 15.59
C GLY A 34 3.93 -0.42 15.18
N GLN A 35 4.03 0.78 14.60
CA GLN A 35 2.92 1.49 13.94
C GLN A 35 3.16 1.65 12.44
N ARG A 36 4.10 0.88 11.88
CA ARG A 36 4.40 0.93 10.46
C ARG A 36 3.48 0.00 9.71
N VAL A 37 2.87 0.50 8.66
CA VAL A 37 1.84 -0.22 7.91
C VAL A 37 2.51 -1.15 6.91
N ARG A 38 2.12 -2.43 6.94
CA ARG A 38 2.56 -3.43 5.97
C ARG A 38 1.67 -3.45 4.74
N TRP A 39 0.36 -3.42 4.94
CA TRP A 39 -0.59 -3.30 3.84
C TRP A 39 -1.90 -2.67 4.29
N ILE A 40 -2.62 -2.10 3.33
CA ILE A 40 -4.00 -1.65 3.49
C ILE A 40 -4.89 -2.18 2.38
N ALA A 41 -6.15 -2.46 2.72
CA ALA A 41 -7.21 -2.59 1.73
C ALA A 41 -8.11 -1.36 1.80
N PHE A 42 -8.51 -0.83 0.64
CA PHE A 42 -9.34 0.36 0.52
C PHE A 42 -10.19 0.29 -0.75
N THR A 43 -11.35 0.95 -0.73
CA THR A 43 -12.18 1.08 -1.94
C THR A 43 -11.92 2.39 -2.65
N GLN A 44 -11.67 2.32 -3.96
CA GLN A 44 -11.58 3.48 -4.85
C GLN A 44 -12.41 3.21 -6.10
N ASP A 45 -13.32 4.11 -6.46
CA ASP A 45 -14.18 4.00 -7.64
C ASP A 45 -14.95 2.66 -7.77
N GLY A 46 -15.38 2.12 -6.62
CA GLY A 46 -16.11 0.84 -6.54
C GLY A 46 -15.24 -0.40 -6.82
N THR A 47 -13.92 -0.25 -6.72
CA THR A 47 -12.94 -1.34 -6.80
C THR A 47 -12.23 -1.45 -5.46
N GLU A 48 -12.10 -2.67 -4.96
CA GLU A 48 -11.31 -2.98 -3.78
C GLU A 48 -9.84 -3.06 -4.17
N TRP A 49 -8.99 -2.21 -3.61
CA TRP A 49 -7.55 -2.18 -3.85
C TRP A 49 -6.77 -2.61 -2.62
N VAL A 50 -5.66 -3.30 -2.85
CA VAL A 50 -4.70 -3.69 -1.82
C VAL A 50 -3.36 -3.06 -2.16
N ALA A 51 -2.90 -2.19 -1.26
CA ALA A 51 -1.54 -1.62 -1.29
C ALA A 51 -0.70 -2.34 -0.23
N ALA A 52 0.21 -3.22 -0.67
CA ALA A 52 1.11 -3.96 0.20
C ALA A 52 2.57 -3.59 -0.07
N VAL A 53 3.30 -3.19 0.98
CA VAL A 53 4.71 -2.79 0.87
C VAL A 53 5.53 -3.90 0.22
N GLY A 54 6.21 -3.56 -0.88
CA GLY A 54 7.01 -4.50 -1.68
C GLY A 54 6.27 -5.19 -2.83
N GLU A 55 4.96 -5.03 -2.92
CA GLU A 55 4.12 -5.62 -3.96
C GLU A 55 3.55 -4.56 -4.90
N GLU A 56 3.13 -5.01 -6.08
CA GLU A 56 2.34 -4.20 -7.01
C GLU A 56 0.96 -3.91 -6.43
N LEU A 57 0.40 -2.74 -6.77
CA LEU A 57 -0.96 -2.41 -6.38
C LEU A 57 -1.95 -3.32 -7.10
N ARG A 58 -2.77 -4.06 -6.34
CA ARG A 58 -3.74 -5.02 -6.88
C ARG A 58 -5.16 -4.58 -6.57
N GLY A 59 -6.04 -4.70 -7.56
CA GLY A 59 -7.45 -4.34 -7.47
C GLY A 59 -8.35 -5.53 -7.75
N ARG A 60 -9.54 -5.52 -7.19
CA ARG A 60 -10.62 -6.46 -7.48
C ARG A 60 -11.91 -5.68 -7.65
N ARG A 61 -12.54 -5.83 -8.80
CA ARG A 61 -13.84 -5.23 -9.08
C ARG A 61 -14.91 -6.30 -9.24
N THR A 62 -15.91 -6.30 -8.38
CA THR A 62 -17.06 -7.19 -8.48
C THR A 62 -18.25 -6.41 -9.04
N THR A 63 -18.79 -6.86 -10.17
CA THR A 63 -19.98 -6.26 -10.80
C THR A 63 -21.10 -7.28 -10.87
N GLN A 64 -22.32 -6.84 -10.58
CA GLN A 64 -23.53 -7.64 -10.72
C GLN A 64 -24.25 -7.22 -12.01
N GLN A 65 -24.58 -8.18 -12.87
CA GLN A 65 -25.37 -7.96 -14.08
C GLN A 65 -26.59 -8.86 -14.06
N LEU A 66 -27.78 -8.27 -14.26
CA LEU A 66 -28.99 -9.05 -14.47
C LEU A 66 -29.03 -9.53 -15.93
N ARG A 67 -28.98 -10.85 -16.17
CA ARG A 67 -29.20 -11.42 -17.50
C ARG A 67 -30.32 -12.44 -17.44
N ARG A 68 -31.36 -12.24 -18.26
CA ARG A 68 -32.53 -13.13 -18.39
C ARG A 68 -33.23 -13.45 -17.05
N GLY A 69 -33.25 -12.51 -16.10
CA GLY A 69 -33.86 -12.70 -14.78
C GLY A 69 -32.95 -13.36 -13.74
N GLU A 70 -31.71 -13.69 -14.10
CA GLU A 70 -30.69 -14.22 -13.19
C GLU A 70 -29.65 -13.13 -12.87
N LEU A 71 -29.24 -13.02 -11.61
CA LEU A 71 -28.18 -12.13 -11.17
C LEU A 71 -26.83 -12.84 -11.38
N ILE A 72 -25.99 -12.30 -12.25
CA ILE A 72 -24.65 -12.83 -12.53
C ILE A 72 -23.61 -11.93 -11.88
N GLU A 73 -22.77 -12.51 -11.03
CA GLU A 73 -21.60 -11.84 -10.47
C GLU A 73 -20.38 -12.04 -11.38
N ARG A 74 -19.73 -10.95 -11.74
CA ARG A 74 -18.46 -10.94 -12.47
C ARG A 74 -17.40 -10.24 -11.63
N THR A 75 -16.41 -11.00 -11.20
CA THR A 75 -15.19 -10.48 -10.60
C THR A 75 -14.13 -10.26 -11.70
N GLU A 76 -13.50 -9.08 -11.70
CA GLU A 76 -12.34 -8.75 -12.52
C GLU A 76 -11.17 -8.39 -11.63
N GLU A 77 -9.99 -8.96 -11.92
CA GLU A 77 -8.73 -8.62 -11.25
C GLU A 77 -8.06 -7.48 -12.01
N LEU A 78 -7.62 -6.47 -11.28
CA LEU A 78 -6.91 -5.30 -11.78
C LEU A 78 -5.52 -5.24 -11.13
N SER A 79 -4.56 -4.61 -11.81
CA SER A 79 -3.23 -4.40 -11.25
C SER A 79 -2.62 -3.13 -11.85
N SER A 80 -1.93 -2.35 -11.02
CA SER A 80 -1.00 -1.30 -11.49
C SER A 80 0.41 -1.86 -11.45
N PRO A 81 1.26 -1.60 -12.46
CA PRO A 81 2.65 -2.08 -12.48
C PRO A 81 3.54 -1.41 -11.42
N THR A 82 3.01 -0.44 -10.68
CA THR A 82 3.76 0.28 -9.65
C THR A 82 3.81 -0.48 -8.35
N ARG A 83 5.00 -0.52 -7.76
CA ARG A 83 5.26 -1.19 -6.49
C ARG A 83 5.06 -0.20 -5.35
N VAL A 84 4.36 -0.63 -4.30
CA VAL A 84 4.23 0.15 -3.06
C VAL A 84 5.56 0.11 -2.31
N LEU A 85 6.11 1.29 -2.01
CA LEU A 85 7.35 1.46 -1.26
C LEU A 85 7.10 1.62 0.23
N ALA A 86 6.09 2.42 0.60
CA ALA A 86 5.74 2.70 1.98
C ALA A 86 4.27 3.09 2.11
N VAL A 87 3.69 2.82 3.27
CA VAL A 87 2.36 3.30 3.67
C VAL A 87 2.48 3.99 5.02
N TYR A 88 2.02 5.24 5.10
CA TYR A 88 2.02 6.05 6.32
C TYR A 88 0.60 6.15 6.90
N PRO A 89 0.41 5.80 8.18
CA PRO A 89 -0.88 5.98 8.84
C PRO A 89 -1.18 7.47 8.99
N GLY A 90 -2.45 7.83 8.84
CA GLY A 90 -2.94 9.21 8.91
C GLY A 90 -4.44 9.28 8.64
N THR A 91 -4.99 10.49 8.53
CA THR A 91 -6.39 10.71 8.13
C THR A 91 -6.42 11.66 6.94
N PRO A 92 -6.40 11.16 5.68
CA PRO A 92 -6.28 9.76 5.23
C PRO A 92 -4.85 9.17 5.33
N PHE A 93 -4.70 7.87 5.08
CA PHE A 93 -3.39 7.22 4.96
C PHE A 93 -2.71 7.70 3.67
N ILE A 94 -1.38 7.74 3.66
CA ILE A 94 -0.58 8.10 2.49
C ILE A 94 0.15 6.87 1.97
N VAL A 95 0.01 6.59 0.68
CA VAL A 95 0.66 5.48 -0.01
C VAL A 95 1.70 6.06 -0.96
N VAL A 96 2.94 5.58 -0.82
CA VAL A 96 4.07 5.95 -1.68
C VAL A 96 4.41 4.76 -2.55
N THR A 97 4.54 4.98 -3.86
CA THR A 97 4.88 3.94 -4.84
C THR A 97 6.22 4.25 -5.50
N ASP A 98 6.70 3.35 -6.35
CA ASP A 98 7.88 3.62 -7.18
C ASP A 98 7.53 4.39 -8.48
N ALA A 99 6.29 4.86 -8.66
CA ALA A 99 5.92 5.67 -9.82
C ALA A 99 6.67 7.01 -9.88
N GLN A 100 6.55 7.74 -11.00
CA GLN A 100 7.01 9.13 -11.07
C GLN A 100 6.40 9.95 -9.92
N PRO A 101 7.19 10.80 -9.23
CA PRO A 101 8.55 11.25 -9.60
C PRO A 101 9.71 10.39 -9.04
N ILE A 102 9.45 9.31 -8.28
CA ILE A 102 10.51 8.50 -7.65
C ILE A 102 11.27 7.68 -8.70
N THR A 103 10.55 7.00 -9.60
CA THR A 103 11.16 6.38 -10.79
C THR A 103 10.46 6.85 -12.05
N GLY A 104 11.08 6.67 -13.22
CA GLY A 104 10.46 7.02 -14.51
C GLY A 104 9.19 6.22 -14.87
N THR A 105 8.75 5.29 -14.02
CA THR A 105 7.62 4.39 -14.26
C THR A 105 6.30 5.15 -14.32
N PRO A 106 5.54 5.06 -15.43
CA PRO A 106 4.23 5.67 -15.53
C PRO A 106 3.20 4.91 -14.66
N SER A 107 2.23 5.65 -14.12
CA SER A 107 1.16 5.09 -13.29
C SER A 107 -0.14 5.82 -13.51
N GLU A 108 -1.25 5.12 -13.34
CA GLU A 108 -2.58 5.70 -13.22
C GLU A 108 -2.84 6.33 -11.84
N TRP A 109 -1.97 6.08 -10.86
CA TRP A 109 -2.03 6.64 -9.52
C TRP A 109 -1.06 7.80 -9.36
N ALA A 110 -1.49 8.86 -8.65
CA ALA A 110 -0.57 9.90 -8.19
C ALA A 110 0.46 9.31 -7.21
N ASN A 111 1.65 9.91 -7.12
CA ASN A 111 2.66 9.50 -6.16
C ASN A 111 3.20 10.72 -5.39
N PRO A 112 2.95 10.81 -4.08
CA PRO A 112 2.11 9.91 -3.28
C PRO A 112 0.61 10.02 -3.63
N PHE A 113 -0.19 9.03 -3.23
CA PHE A 113 -1.65 9.15 -3.19
C PHE A 113 -2.19 8.89 -1.79
N THR A 114 -3.45 9.28 -1.56
CA THR A 114 -4.12 9.07 -0.27
C THR A 114 -5.20 8.02 -0.37
N ALA A 115 -5.39 7.25 0.71
CA ALA A 115 -6.41 6.20 0.80
C ALA A 115 -7.03 6.16 2.20
N VAL A 116 -8.33 5.86 2.26
CA VAL A 116 -9.01 5.58 3.53
C VAL A 116 -9.09 4.06 3.68
N PRO A 117 -8.34 3.46 4.62
CA PRO A 117 -8.30 2.01 4.73
C PRO A 117 -9.56 1.45 5.37
N GLU A 118 -10.03 0.33 4.83
CA GLU A 118 -11.05 -0.52 5.43
C GLU A 118 -10.41 -1.62 6.27
N GLN A 119 -9.22 -2.07 5.87
CA GLN A 119 -8.40 -3.02 6.60
C GLN A 119 -6.95 -2.55 6.60
N VAL A 120 -6.27 -2.76 7.72
CA VAL A 120 -4.87 -2.41 7.91
C VAL A 120 -4.15 -3.57 8.56
N ALA A 121 -2.99 -3.95 8.03
CA ALA A 121 -2.04 -4.78 8.74
C ALA A 121 -0.74 -4.03 8.97
N TRP A 122 -0.17 -4.24 10.14
CA TRP A 122 1.05 -3.57 10.60
C TRP A 122 2.24 -4.52 10.50
N PHE A 123 3.43 -3.96 10.37
CA PHE A 123 4.67 -4.67 10.67
C PHE A 123 4.79 -4.90 12.18
N ASP A 124 5.55 -5.92 12.55
CA ASP A 124 5.79 -6.20 13.96
C ASP A 124 6.65 -5.10 14.60
N ALA A 125 6.43 -4.87 15.88
CA ALA A 125 7.35 -4.05 16.67
C ALA A 125 8.71 -4.78 16.80
N PRO A 126 9.84 -4.06 16.70
CA PRO A 126 11.15 -4.65 16.97
C PRO A 126 11.16 -5.24 18.39
N GLY A 127 11.54 -6.52 18.51
CA GLY A 127 11.52 -7.26 19.78
C GLY A 127 10.20 -7.97 20.12
N ALA A 128 9.21 -7.99 19.21
CA ALA A 128 7.97 -8.75 19.39
C ALA A 128 8.13 -10.28 19.30
N GLN A 129 9.35 -10.80 19.13
CA GLN A 129 9.62 -12.23 19.31
C GLN A 129 9.55 -12.56 20.81
N ARG A 130 8.41 -13.07 21.26
CA ARG A 130 8.27 -13.71 22.58
C ARG A 130 8.37 -15.25 22.44
N PRO A 131 8.74 -15.94 23.54
CA PRO A 131 9.81 -16.94 23.65
C PRO A 131 9.60 -18.26 22.90
#